data_AF-A0A9D5P211-F1
#
_entry.id   AF-A0A9D5P211-F1
#
_cell.length_a   1.000
_cell.length_b   1.000
_cell.length_c   1.000
_cell.angle_alpha   90.00
_cell.angle_beta   90.00
_cell.angle_gamma   90.00
#
_symmetry.space_group_name_H-M   'P 1'
#
loop_
_entity.id
_entity.type
_entity.pdbx_description
1 polymer ?
#
loop_
_entity_poly.entity_id
_entity_poly.type
_entity_poly.pdbx_seq_one_letter_code
_entity_poly.pdbx_strand_id
1 'polypeptide(L)'
;MKRLLILITIFSWALGISAQEKGKVKTVEDTYLYEIPSNVSYVQACQVALVKAQNAAIEKEFGTTVTQNDVVIMNNDSGQSKTSFHSMTSGQVRGVWLGDVVEPKFERILDEGRDLLKVTVKGKIRELVTAGVEFEAKPLRVQPDKKLSSDTFKNGEDFFLYFKSPVDGYLTVFLFDILSNQVFSILPYQSSGKGSFAVIHDKEYYLFSAAKANPEDGEVDELVLTCSEGNTEEYNNLYVIFSPNNYAKISSTTGQKQLSDDLIIPSSLSYKEFNAWLTKYQQKDEQMQVERIPIRIENN
;
A
#
# COMPACT_ATOMS: atom_id res chain seq x y z
N MET A 1 -34.95 69.67 -13.30
CA MET A 1 -34.04 69.30 -14.41
C MET A 1 -33.71 67.82 -14.32
N LYS A 2 -33.79 67.15 -15.46
CA LYS A 2 -33.17 65.88 -15.92
C LYS A 2 -33.01 64.70 -14.93
N ARG A 3 -33.67 63.61 -15.33
CA ARG A 3 -33.59 62.19 -14.94
C ARG A 3 -32.16 61.65 -14.85
N LEU A 4 -31.93 60.64 -14.00
CA LEU A 4 -31.50 59.31 -14.50
C LEU A 4 -31.80 58.22 -13.47
N LEU A 5 -32.29 57.11 -13.98
CA LEU A 5 -32.74 55.90 -13.32
C LEU A 5 -31.74 54.81 -13.74
N ILE A 6 -31.12 54.10 -12.79
CA ILE A 6 -30.38 52.87 -13.06
C ILE A 6 -30.82 51.83 -12.03
N LEU A 7 -31.73 50.95 -12.49
CA LEU A 7 -31.87 49.58 -12.01
C LEU A 7 -30.57 48.80 -12.31
N ILE A 8 -30.38 47.67 -11.60
CA ILE A 8 -29.37 46.58 -11.74
C ILE A 8 -28.57 46.52 -10.42
N THR A 9 -28.58 45.51 -9.57
CA THR A 9 -29.05 44.10 -9.58
C THR A 9 -29.01 43.63 -8.13
N ILE A 10 -30.16 43.30 -7.52
CA ILE A 10 -30.20 42.58 -6.23
C ILE A 10 -30.69 41.16 -6.55
N PHE A 11 -29.83 40.36 -7.18
CA PHE A 11 -30.08 38.94 -7.37
C PHE A 11 -28.76 38.17 -7.50
N SER A 12 -27.90 38.26 -6.48
CA SER A 12 -26.61 37.53 -6.50
C SER A 12 -26.05 37.17 -5.12
N TRP A 13 -26.87 37.12 -4.05
CA TRP A 13 -26.41 36.72 -2.71
C TRP A 13 -27.16 35.49 -2.17
N ALA A 14 -27.37 34.49 -3.03
CA ALA A 14 -27.81 33.15 -2.61
C ALA A 14 -27.04 32.01 -3.31
N LEU A 15 -25.89 32.31 -3.93
CA LEU A 15 -24.98 31.32 -4.51
C LEU A 15 -23.61 31.52 -3.89
N GLY A 16 -23.48 31.13 -2.62
CA GLY A 16 -22.24 31.38 -1.87
C GLY A 16 -22.00 30.44 -0.70
N ILE A 17 -22.72 29.32 -0.58
CA ILE A 17 -22.35 28.23 0.34
C ILE A 17 -22.69 26.89 -0.32
N SER A 18 -22.01 26.60 -1.43
CA SER A 18 -21.65 25.22 -1.73
C SER A 18 -20.13 25.22 -1.80
N ALA A 19 -19.50 25.57 -0.67
CA ALA A 19 -18.13 25.14 -0.43
C ALA A 19 -18.19 23.61 -0.53
N GLN A 20 -17.70 23.08 -1.65
CA GLN A 20 -17.66 21.66 -1.93
C GLN A 20 -17.08 20.96 -0.70
N GLU A 21 -17.90 20.12 -0.07
CA GLU A 21 -17.54 19.31 1.11
C GLU A 21 -16.64 18.12 0.71
N LYS A 22 -15.80 18.33 -0.32
CA LYS A 22 -14.93 17.35 -0.95
C LYS A 22 -13.70 17.14 -0.07
N GLY A 23 -13.34 15.89 0.18
CA GLY A 23 -12.13 15.51 0.91
C GLY A 23 -12.27 15.35 2.43
N LYS A 24 -13.47 15.45 3.01
CA LYS A 24 -13.64 15.17 4.45
C LYS A 24 -13.37 13.70 4.77
N VAL A 25 -12.45 13.48 5.69
CA VAL A 25 -12.14 12.17 6.26
C VAL A 25 -13.32 11.71 7.10
N LYS A 26 -13.83 10.51 6.82
CA LYS A 26 -14.92 9.87 7.58
C LYS A 26 -14.40 8.66 8.33
N THR A 27 -15.00 8.34 9.47
CA THR A 27 -14.74 7.09 10.19
C THR A 27 -15.87 6.12 9.89
N VAL A 28 -15.51 4.94 9.43
CA VAL A 28 -16.45 3.87 9.07
C VAL A 28 -16.13 2.59 9.83
N GLU A 29 -17.14 1.76 9.97
CA GLU A 29 -17.05 0.42 10.54
C GLU A 29 -17.89 -0.52 9.67
N ASP A 30 -17.32 -1.65 9.29
CA ASP A 30 -18.01 -2.64 8.48
C ASP A 30 -17.54 -4.06 8.77
N THR A 31 -18.38 -5.03 8.43
CA THR A 31 -18.10 -6.46 8.59
C THR A 31 -18.30 -7.18 7.27
N TYR A 32 -17.30 -7.95 6.86
CA TYR A 32 -17.31 -8.73 5.64
C TYR A 32 -17.16 -10.22 5.97
N LEU A 33 -17.90 -11.07 5.26
CA LEU A 33 -17.81 -12.52 5.38
C LEU A 33 -17.21 -13.09 4.10
N TYR A 34 -16.05 -13.71 4.20
CA TYR A 34 -15.33 -14.31 3.09
C TYR A 34 -15.33 -15.83 3.22
N GLU A 35 -15.74 -16.56 2.18
CA GLU A 35 -15.61 -18.01 2.14
C GLU A 35 -14.19 -18.37 1.69
N ILE A 36 -13.48 -19.13 2.52
CA ILE A 36 -12.09 -19.56 2.29
C ILE A 36 -12.09 -20.74 1.31
N PRO A 37 -11.51 -20.59 0.11
CA PRO A 37 -11.34 -21.70 -0.81
C PRO A 37 -10.37 -22.74 -0.25
N SER A 38 -10.55 -24.02 -0.58
CA SER A 38 -9.73 -25.12 -0.07
C SER A 38 -8.23 -25.04 -0.43
N ASN A 39 -7.88 -24.26 -1.46
CA ASN A 39 -6.51 -24.07 -1.94
C ASN A 39 -5.85 -22.79 -1.42
N VAL A 40 -6.50 -22.06 -0.51
CA VAL A 40 -6.02 -20.78 0.03
C VAL A 40 -5.60 -20.98 1.48
N SER A 41 -4.39 -20.52 1.82
CA SER A 41 -3.93 -20.55 3.22
C SER A 41 -4.74 -19.56 4.07
N TYR A 42 -4.81 -19.80 5.39
CA TYR A 42 -5.51 -18.87 6.29
C TYR A 42 -4.95 -17.44 6.22
N VAL A 43 -3.62 -17.28 6.12
CA VAL A 43 -2.98 -15.97 6.05
C VAL A 43 -3.32 -15.25 4.75
N GLN A 44 -3.31 -15.98 3.62
CA GLN A 44 -3.75 -15.45 2.34
C GLN A 44 -5.23 -15.06 2.37
N ALA A 45 -6.08 -15.87 2.99
CA ALA A 45 -7.50 -15.55 3.20
C ALA A 45 -7.68 -14.25 4.01
N CYS A 46 -6.88 -14.04 5.06
CA CYS A 46 -6.89 -12.80 5.85
C CYS A 46 -6.51 -11.58 5.01
N GLN A 47 -5.49 -11.67 4.14
CA GLN A 47 -5.14 -10.56 3.24
C GLN A 47 -6.29 -10.21 2.29
N VAL A 48 -6.86 -11.23 1.64
CA VAL A 48 -7.95 -11.06 0.67
C VAL A 48 -9.19 -10.49 1.35
N ALA A 49 -9.59 -11.06 2.48
CA ALA A 49 -10.80 -10.65 3.19
C ALA A 49 -10.66 -9.24 3.79
N LEU A 50 -9.46 -8.85 4.25
CA LEU A 50 -9.19 -7.49 4.71
C LEU A 50 -9.40 -6.46 3.60
N VAL A 51 -8.80 -6.67 2.42
CA VAL A 51 -8.95 -5.75 1.28
C VAL A 51 -10.42 -5.67 0.84
N LYS A 52 -11.13 -6.81 0.79
CA LYS A 52 -12.56 -6.84 0.48
C LYS A 52 -13.39 -6.07 1.51
N ALA A 53 -13.12 -6.23 2.81
CA ALA A 53 -13.81 -5.51 3.87
C ALA A 53 -13.58 -3.98 3.79
N GLN A 54 -12.34 -3.56 3.55
CA GLN A 54 -12.01 -2.14 3.38
C GLN A 54 -12.71 -1.54 2.14
N ASN A 55 -12.67 -2.25 1.02
CA ASN A 55 -13.34 -1.81 -0.22
C ASN A 55 -14.86 -1.75 -0.04
N ALA A 56 -15.47 -2.74 0.61
CA ALA A 56 -16.90 -2.72 0.91
C ALA A 56 -17.31 -1.51 1.78
N ALA A 57 -16.51 -1.19 2.80
CA ALA A 57 -16.75 -0.03 3.64
C ALA A 57 -16.64 1.31 2.87
N ILE A 58 -15.67 1.41 1.94
CA ILE A 58 -15.51 2.59 1.08
C ILE A 58 -16.67 2.69 0.08
N GLU A 59 -17.04 1.58 -0.57
CA GLU A 59 -18.16 1.51 -1.51
C GLU A 59 -19.46 1.93 -0.86
N LYS A 60 -19.73 1.48 0.36
CA LYS A 60 -20.93 1.85 1.12
C LYS A 60 -21.02 3.36 1.40
N GLU A 61 -19.89 4.03 1.59
CA GLU A 61 -19.85 5.46 1.92
C GLU A 61 -19.74 6.38 0.70
N PHE A 62 -18.94 6.02 -0.30
CA PHE A 62 -18.61 6.87 -1.45
C PHE A 62 -19.05 6.30 -2.80
N GLY A 63 -19.52 5.05 -2.84
CA GLY A 63 -19.89 4.33 -4.07
C GLY A 63 -18.69 3.84 -4.88
N THR A 64 -18.99 3.28 -6.05
CA THR A 64 -18.02 2.81 -7.05
C THR A 64 -18.03 3.70 -8.29
N THR A 65 -16.90 3.74 -8.99
CA THR A 65 -16.78 4.25 -10.35
C THR A 65 -16.84 3.04 -11.28
N VAL A 66 -17.83 2.99 -12.17
CA VAL A 66 -17.86 1.95 -13.21
C VAL A 66 -17.06 2.48 -14.40
N THR A 67 -15.77 2.11 -14.50
CA THR A 67 -15.06 2.25 -15.78
C THR A 67 -15.10 0.91 -16.49
N GLN A 68 -15.95 0.81 -17.50
CA GLN A 68 -16.10 -0.38 -18.33
C GLN A 68 -14.95 -0.43 -19.34
N ASN A 69 -13.80 -0.99 -18.94
CA ASN A 69 -12.69 -1.28 -19.84
C ASN A 69 -12.47 -2.80 -19.86
N ASP A 70 -13.19 -3.48 -20.76
CA ASP A 70 -12.90 -4.87 -21.13
C ASP A 70 -11.60 -4.92 -21.93
N VAL A 71 -10.46 -5.10 -21.26
CA VAL A 71 -9.22 -5.53 -21.92
C VAL A 71 -8.94 -6.96 -21.50
N VAL A 72 -9.41 -7.89 -22.34
CA VAL A 72 -9.01 -9.29 -22.29
C VAL A 72 -7.57 -9.38 -22.76
N ILE A 73 -6.60 -9.29 -21.85
CA ILE A 73 -5.21 -9.67 -22.13
C ILE A 73 -5.13 -11.19 -21.98
N MET A 74 -5.34 -11.91 -23.09
CA MET A 74 -5.00 -13.33 -23.19
C MET A 74 -3.48 -13.46 -23.26
N ASN A 75 -2.83 -13.67 -22.11
CA ASN A 75 -1.48 -14.24 -22.09
C ASN A 75 -1.59 -15.75 -21.96
N ASN A 76 -1.32 -16.43 -23.07
CA ASN A 76 -1.29 -17.88 -23.15
C ASN A 76 0.14 -18.33 -22.78
N ASP A 77 0.42 -18.40 -21.48
CA ASP A 77 1.62 -19.06 -20.95
C ASP A 77 1.22 -20.22 -20.06
N SER A 78 1.71 -21.39 -20.45
CA SER A 78 1.61 -22.71 -19.82
C SER A 78 1.19 -22.75 -18.33
N GLY A 79 -0.07 -23.09 -18.09
CA GLY A 79 -0.47 -24.07 -17.07
C GLY A 79 -0.26 -23.74 -15.59
N GLN A 80 0.09 -22.52 -15.20
CA GLN A 80 0.02 -22.08 -13.81
C GLN A 80 -0.70 -20.73 -13.73
N SER A 81 -1.98 -20.78 -13.37
CA SER A 81 -2.79 -19.61 -13.07
C SER A 81 -2.26 -18.89 -11.82
N LYS A 82 -1.21 -18.07 -11.97
CA LYS A 82 -0.89 -17.00 -11.02
C LYS A 82 -1.56 -15.73 -11.50
N THR A 83 -2.88 -15.69 -11.31
CA THR A 83 -3.70 -14.49 -11.46
C THR A 83 -3.22 -13.49 -10.41
N SER A 84 -2.37 -12.58 -10.87
CA SER A 84 -1.67 -11.59 -10.06
C SER A 84 -2.68 -10.84 -9.19
N PHE A 85 -2.41 -10.82 -7.88
CA PHE A 85 -3.19 -10.13 -6.86
C PHE A 85 -3.43 -8.63 -7.19
N HIS A 86 -2.61 -8.06 -8.08
CA HIS A 86 -2.82 -6.78 -8.76
C HIS A 86 -4.25 -6.55 -9.32
N SER A 87 -4.97 -7.62 -9.68
CA SER A 87 -6.34 -7.52 -10.19
C SER A 87 -7.41 -7.33 -9.10
N MET A 88 -7.11 -7.59 -7.83
CA MET A 88 -8.09 -7.51 -6.73
C MET A 88 -8.10 -6.16 -6.01
N THR A 89 -7.08 -5.34 -6.21
CA THR A 89 -6.98 -3.98 -5.65
C THR A 89 -7.70 -2.92 -6.51
N SER A 90 -8.14 -3.26 -7.72
CA SER A 90 -8.76 -2.34 -8.69
C SER A 90 -10.29 -2.41 -8.75
N GLY A 91 -10.95 -2.83 -7.66
CA GLY A 91 -12.33 -2.41 -7.45
C GLY A 91 -12.32 -0.89 -7.35
N GLN A 92 -12.77 -0.19 -8.39
CA GLN A 92 -12.72 1.28 -8.50
C GLN A 92 -13.70 1.92 -7.50
N VAL A 93 -13.42 1.79 -6.20
CA VAL A 93 -14.13 2.48 -5.14
C VAL A 93 -13.75 3.96 -5.17
N ARG A 94 -14.70 4.85 -4.90
CA ARG A 94 -14.49 6.31 -5.00
C ARG A 94 -13.73 6.90 -3.81
N GLY A 95 -12.89 6.10 -3.15
CA GLY A 95 -12.18 6.55 -1.96
C GLY A 95 -10.97 5.70 -1.64
N VAL A 96 -10.22 6.15 -0.63
CA VAL A 96 -9.03 5.49 -0.12
C VAL A 96 -9.19 5.20 1.36
N TRP A 97 -8.68 4.04 1.79
CA TRP A 97 -8.49 3.72 3.20
C TRP A 97 -7.23 4.42 3.70
N LEU A 98 -7.39 5.34 4.64
CA LEU A 98 -6.26 6.07 5.26
C LEU A 98 -5.63 5.29 6.41
N GLY A 99 -6.31 4.25 6.89
CA GLY A 99 -5.83 3.37 7.94
C GLY A 99 -6.83 3.17 9.07
N ASP A 100 -6.44 2.26 9.95
CA ASP A 100 -7.33 1.67 10.94
C ASP A 100 -7.45 2.56 12.19
N VAL A 101 -8.67 2.71 12.70
CA VAL A 101 -8.93 3.28 14.04
C VAL A 101 -8.78 2.20 15.10
N VAL A 102 -9.16 0.97 14.75
CA VAL A 102 -8.98 -0.24 15.56
C VAL A 102 -8.44 -1.32 14.63
N GLU A 103 -7.47 -2.10 15.12
CA GLU A 103 -6.92 -3.23 14.35
C GLU A 103 -8.04 -4.17 13.85
N PRO A 104 -7.98 -4.62 12.59
CA PRO A 104 -8.97 -5.53 12.04
C PRO A 104 -9.10 -6.80 12.86
N LYS A 105 -10.35 -7.25 13.07
CA LYS A 105 -10.63 -8.49 13.80
C LYS A 105 -11.00 -9.59 12.81
N PHE A 106 -10.37 -10.74 12.98
CA PHE A 106 -10.57 -11.93 12.15
C PHE A 106 -11.19 -13.05 12.99
N GLU A 107 -12.32 -13.58 12.56
CA GLU A 107 -13.03 -14.69 13.20
C GLU A 107 -13.25 -15.80 12.16
N ARG A 108 -12.61 -16.96 12.35
CA ARG A 108 -12.83 -18.14 11.50
C ARG A 108 -14.04 -18.91 12.01
N ILE A 109 -14.97 -19.22 11.13
CA ILE A 109 -16.25 -19.87 11.40
C ILE A 109 -16.34 -21.09 10.50
N LEU A 110 -16.56 -22.26 11.09
CA LEU A 110 -16.87 -23.48 10.36
C LEU A 110 -18.38 -23.68 10.40
N ASP A 111 -19.03 -23.61 9.23
CA ASP A 111 -20.49 -23.69 9.11
C ASP A 111 -20.88 -24.65 7.98
N GLU A 112 -21.54 -25.75 8.32
CA GLU A 112 -22.03 -26.76 7.36
C GLU A 112 -20.98 -27.26 6.35
N GLY A 113 -19.73 -27.39 6.79
CA GLY A 113 -18.61 -27.81 5.94
C GLY A 113 -17.98 -26.70 5.10
N ARG A 114 -18.47 -25.46 5.23
CA ARG A 114 -17.85 -24.25 4.68
C ARG A 114 -16.90 -23.64 5.70
N ASP A 115 -15.78 -23.15 5.21
CA ASP A 115 -14.80 -22.43 6.00
C ASP A 115 -14.95 -20.94 5.72
N LEU A 116 -15.41 -20.19 6.71
CA LEU A 116 -15.77 -18.78 6.57
C LEU A 116 -14.82 -17.93 7.43
N LEU A 117 -14.41 -16.80 6.89
CA LEU A 117 -13.63 -15.79 7.58
C LEU A 117 -14.44 -14.51 7.69
N LYS A 118 -14.88 -14.19 8.90
CA LYS A 118 -15.51 -12.92 9.21
C LYS A 118 -14.44 -11.90 9.58
N VAL A 119 -14.44 -10.77 8.88
CA VAL A 119 -13.49 -9.68 9.08
C VAL A 119 -14.25 -8.42 9.46
N THR A 120 -13.90 -7.84 10.61
CA THR A 120 -14.45 -6.55 11.06
C THR A 120 -13.37 -5.48 10.95
N VAL A 121 -13.66 -4.42 10.20
CA VAL A 121 -12.74 -3.29 10.01
C VAL A 121 -13.36 -2.02 10.57
N LYS A 122 -12.54 -1.18 11.20
CA LYS A 122 -12.93 0.16 11.62
C LYS A 122 -11.80 1.12 11.31
N GLY A 123 -12.04 2.07 10.42
CA GLY A 123 -10.97 2.93 9.92
C GLY A 123 -11.45 4.26 9.39
N LYS A 124 -10.47 5.03 8.92
CA LYS A 124 -10.68 6.34 8.32
C LYS A 124 -10.59 6.23 6.82
N ILE A 125 -11.55 6.81 6.12
CA ILE A 125 -11.62 6.84 4.66
C ILE A 125 -11.74 8.26 4.16
N ARG A 126 -11.30 8.50 2.92
CA ARG A 126 -11.44 9.79 2.23
C ARG A 126 -11.89 9.56 0.79
N GLU A 127 -12.79 10.40 0.29
CA GLU A 127 -13.23 10.36 -1.11
C GLU A 127 -12.09 10.77 -2.05
N LEU A 128 -11.92 10.05 -3.15
CA LEU A 128 -11.00 10.40 -4.24
C LEU A 128 -11.70 11.41 -5.16
N VAL A 129 -11.28 12.68 -5.07
CA VAL A 129 -11.81 13.79 -5.87
C VAL A 129 -10.89 14.23 -7.01
N THR A 130 -9.64 13.77 -7.00
CA THR A 130 -8.63 13.98 -8.05
C THR A 130 -7.83 12.70 -8.26
N ALA A 131 -7.37 12.47 -9.49
CA ALA A 131 -6.38 11.42 -9.76
C ALA A 131 -5.08 11.76 -9.02
N GLY A 132 -4.60 10.83 -8.19
CA GLY A 132 -3.30 10.94 -7.53
C GLY A 132 -2.14 10.85 -8.52
N VAL A 133 -0.91 11.04 -8.03
CA VAL A 133 0.28 10.73 -8.82
C VAL A 133 0.35 9.22 -9.03
N GLU A 134 0.27 8.77 -10.28
CA GLU A 134 0.44 7.36 -10.62
C GLU A 134 1.94 7.05 -10.74
N PHE A 135 2.47 6.27 -9.79
CA PHE A 135 3.84 5.77 -9.82
C PHE A 135 3.84 4.27 -10.15
N GLU A 136 5.00 3.76 -10.57
CA GLU A 136 5.21 2.33 -10.83
C GLU A 136 6.13 1.75 -9.75
N ALA A 137 5.67 0.70 -9.04
CA ALA A 137 6.49 -0.05 -8.10
C ALA A 137 6.39 -1.55 -8.37
N LYS A 138 7.53 -2.22 -8.56
CA LYS A 138 7.57 -3.65 -8.92
C LYS A 138 8.64 -4.37 -8.10
N PRO A 139 8.25 -5.30 -7.20
CA PRO A 139 9.21 -6.19 -6.57
C PRO A 139 9.84 -7.08 -7.62
N LEU A 140 11.16 -7.20 -7.59
CA LEU A 140 11.94 -8.00 -8.54
C LEU A 140 12.73 -9.05 -7.78
N ARG A 141 12.89 -10.21 -8.41
CA ARG A 141 13.67 -11.33 -7.87
C ARG A 141 14.90 -11.60 -8.71
N VAL A 142 15.92 -12.18 -8.10
CA VAL A 142 17.15 -12.71 -8.73
C VAL A 142 18.07 -11.63 -9.32
N GLN A 143 17.54 -10.72 -10.13
CA GLN A 143 18.27 -9.60 -10.70
C GLN A 143 17.39 -8.35 -10.77
N PRO A 144 18.00 -7.15 -10.75
CA PRO A 144 17.27 -5.90 -10.85
C PRO A 144 16.83 -5.63 -12.31
N ASP A 145 15.99 -6.49 -12.89
CA ASP A 145 15.36 -6.29 -14.20
C ASP A 145 13.83 -6.27 -14.03
N LYS A 146 13.18 -5.21 -14.54
CA LYS A 146 11.71 -5.07 -14.48
C LYS A 146 10.95 -6.22 -15.15
N LYS A 147 11.57 -6.98 -16.04
CA LYS A 147 11.02 -8.20 -16.65
C LYS A 147 10.94 -9.38 -15.68
N LEU A 148 11.70 -9.33 -14.59
CA LEU A 148 11.74 -10.36 -13.54
C LEU A 148 10.90 -9.96 -12.32
N SER A 149 9.86 -9.14 -12.53
CA SER A 149 8.93 -8.78 -11.46
C SER A 149 8.22 -10.02 -10.92
N SER A 150 8.17 -10.16 -9.60
CA SER A 150 7.51 -11.27 -8.92
C SER A 150 6.98 -10.84 -7.57
N ASP A 151 5.81 -11.32 -7.19
CA ASP A 151 5.28 -11.24 -5.82
C ASP A 151 5.61 -12.50 -5.00
N THR A 152 6.23 -13.51 -5.63
CA THR A 152 6.63 -14.76 -5.00
C THR A 152 8.15 -14.91 -5.02
N PHE A 153 8.72 -15.23 -3.87
CA PHE A 153 10.15 -15.40 -3.62
C PHE A 153 10.40 -16.73 -2.92
N LYS A 154 11.60 -17.27 -3.05
CA LYS A 154 12.07 -18.41 -2.27
C LYS A 154 12.83 -17.93 -1.05
N ASN A 155 12.85 -18.76 -0.02
CA ASN A 155 13.66 -18.52 1.16
C ASN A 155 15.14 -18.31 0.77
N GLY A 156 15.71 -17.17 1.16
CA GLY A 156 17.08 -16.78 0.86
C GLY A 156 17.27 -16.10 -0.50
N GLU A 157 16.20 -15.77 -1.23
CA GLU A 157 16.33 -15.00 -2.49
C GLU A 157 16.52 -13.51 -2.23
N ASP A 158 17.34 -12.89 -3.09
CA ASP A 158 17.51 -11.45 -3.14
C ASP A 158 16.22 -10.75 -3.55
N PHE A 159 16.00 -9.59 -2.94
CA PHE A 159 14.88 -8.72 -3.19
C PHE A 159 15.35 -7.37 -3.72
N PHE A 160 14.77 -6.97 -4.85
CA PHE A 160 14.93 -5.64 -5.41
C PHE A 160 13.56 -4.98 -5.58
N LEU A 161 13.57 -3.65 -5.68
CA LEU A 161 12.36 -2.90 -5.99
C LEU A 161 12.65 -1.95 -7.15
N TYR A 162 11.98 -2.17 -8.27
CA TYR A 162 11.90 -1.15 -9.30
C TYR A 162 10.90 -0.07 -8.86
N PHE A 163 11.29 1.18 -9.00
CA PHE A 163 10.43 2.33 -8.73
C PHE A 163 10.60 3.42 -9.79
N LYS A 164 9.49 4.03 -10.21
CA LYS A 164 9.48 5.22 -11.07
C LYS A 164 8.28 6.09 -10.77
N SER A 165 8.50 7.41 -10.72
CA SER A 165 7.44 8.41 -10.54
C SER A 165 7.51 9.46 -11.65
N PRO A 166 6.38 10.00 -12.14
CA PRO A 166 6.34 11.10 -13.11
C PRO A 166 6.62 12.48 -12.49
N VAL A 167 6.76 12.57 -11.16
CA VAL A 167 7.07 13.80 -10.43
C VAL A 167 8.14 13.57 -9.37
N ASP A 168 8.83 14.65 -9.00
CA ASP A 168 9.75 14.65 -7.87
C ASP A 168 9.02 14.36 -6.57
N GLY A 169 9.71 13.76 -5.60
CA GLY A 169 9.12 13.50 -4.30
C GLY A 169 9.96 12.67 -3.36
N TYR A 170 9.25 11.99 -2.46
CA TYR A 170 9.81 11.32 -1.31
C TYR A 170 9.21 9.93 -1.16
N LEU A 171 10.08 8.94 -1.07
CA LEU A 171 9.74 7.53 -1.01
C LEU A 171 10.15 6.93 0.34
N THR A 172 9.26 6.13 0.91
CA THR A 172 9.58 5.23 2.02
C THR A 172 8.97 3.87 1.72
N VAL A 173 9.66 2.82 2.15
CA VAL A 173 9.23 1.45 1.90
C VAL A 173 9.32 0.66 3.19
N PHE A 174 8.25 -0.07 3.49
CA PHE A 174 8.15 -0.92 4.66
C PHE A 174 7.74 -2.33 4.27
N LEU A 175 8.24 -3.33 5.00
CA LEU A 175 7.79 -4.72 4.89
C LEU A 175 7.02 -5.08 6.15
N PHE A 176 5.74 -5.38 6.01
CA PHE A 176 4.90 -5.83 7.12
C PHE A 176 4.82 -7.36 7.13
N ASP A 177 5.38 -7.96 8.17
CA ASP A 177 5.19 -9.37 8.49
C ASP A 177 3.89 -9.54 9.29
N ILE A 178 2.96 -10.26 8.69
CA ILE A 178 1.61 -10.47 9.22
C ILE A 178 1.64 -11.35 10.47
N LEU A 179 2.51 -12.36 10.52
CA LEU A 179 2.53 -13.33 11.61
C LEU A 179 3.16 -12.75 12.87
N SER A 180 4.28 -12.04 12.72
CA SER A 180 4.95 -11.38 13.85
C SER A 180 4.32 -10.03 14.24
N ASN A 181 3.42 -9.51 13.41
CA ASN A 181 2.82 -8.18 13.53
C ASN A 181 3.87 -7.04 13.57
N GLN A 182 5.00 -7.24 12.89
CA GLN A 182 6.11 -6.28 12.82
C GLN A 182 6.20 -5.63 11.45
N VAL A 183 6.45 -4.31 11.46
CA VAL A 183 6.68 -3.52 10.26
C VAL A 183 8.16 -3.13 10.23
N PHE A 184 8.90 -3.66 9.26
CA PHE A 184 10.31 -3.36 9.04
C PHE A 184 10.46 -2.15 8.13
N SER A 185 11.23 -1.15 8.56
CA SER A 185 11.58 0.00 7.73
C SER A 185 12.75 -0.36 6.85
N ILE A 186 12.50 -0.58 5.56
CA ILE A 186 13.53 -1.02 4.62
C ILE A 186 14.05 0.12 3.72
N LEU A 187 13.25 1.17 3.51
CA LEU A 187 13.70 2.41 2.85
C LEU A 187 13.15 3.64 3.61
N PRO A 188 13.98 4.68 3.87
CA PRO A 188 15.36 4.92 3.42
C PRO A 188 16.36 3.92 3.97
N TYR A 189 17.48 3.78 3.26
CA TYR A 189 18.57 2.90 3.68
C TYR A 189 18.99 3.18 5.12
N GLN A 190 19.27 2.12 5.84
CA GLN A 190 19.57 2.07 7.26
C GLN A 190 20.71 3.03 7.62
N SER A 191 21.78 3.07 6.83
CA SER A 191 22.95 3.93 7.08
C SER A 191 22.78 5.38 6.59
N SER A 192 21.73 5.68 5.83
CA SER A 192 21.55 7.01 5.23
C SER A 192 21.29 8.14 6.23
N GLY A 193 20.74 7.81 7.41
CA GLY A 193 20.27 8.79 8.40
C GLY A 193 19.11 9.68 7.91
N LYS A 194 18.54 9.40 6.73
CA LYS A 194 17.49 10.21 6.10
C LYS A 194 16.10 9.79 6.58
N GLY A 195 15.18 10.76 6.64
CA GLY A 195 13.77 10.53 6.96
C GLY A 195 12.96 9.98 5.78
N SER A 196 13.40 10.23 4.55
CA SER A 196 12.77 9.76 3.31
C SER A 196 13.81 9.67 2.19
N PHE A 197 13.54 8.85 1.18
CA PHE A 197 14.39 8.70 0.00
C PHE A 197 13.93 9.68 -1.08
N ALA A 198 14.84 10.52 -1.58
CA ALA A 198 14.49 11.53 -2.58
C ALA A 198 14.36 10.88 -3.97
N VAL A 199 13.25 11.19 -4.65
CA VAL A 199 12.92 10.71 -5.99
C VAL A 199 12.93 11.88 -6.94
N ILE A 200 13.56 11.69 -8.09
CA ILE A 200 13.55 12.59 -9.23
C ILE A 200 12.58 12.01 -10.27
N HIS A 201 11.76 12.87 -10.83
CA HIS A 201 10.79 12.52 -11.86
C HIS A 201 11.42 11.79 -13.05
N ASP A 202 10.68 10.86 -13.62
CA ASP A 202 11.02 10.06 -14.81
C ASP A 202 12.29 9.21 -14.73
N LYS A 203 12.99 9.22 -13.59
CA LYS A 203 14.15 8.36 -13.32
C LYS A 203 13.71 6.97 -12.90
N GLU A 204 14.27 5.94 -13.54
CA GLU A 204 14.13 4.56 -13.10
C GLU A 204 15.06 4.31 -11.90
N TYR A 205 14.51 3.75 -10.82
CA TYR A 205 15.26 3.32 -9.65
C TYR A 205 15.21 1.80 -9.54
N TYR A 206 16.37 1.19 -9.32
CA TYR A 206 16.51 -0.23 -8.98
C TYR A 206 17.05 -0.34 -7.56
N LEU A 207 16.14 -0.18 -6.60
CA LEU A 207 16.45 -0.11 -5.17
C LEU A 207 16.89 -1.48 -4.66
N PHE A 208 17.75 -1.44 -3.64
CA PHE A 208 18.35 -2.62 -2.97
C PHE A 208 19.32 -3.39 -3.86
N SER A 209 19.80 -2.76 -4.95
CA SER A 209 20.83 -3.30 -5.82
C SER A 209 22.05 -2.38 -5.83
N ALA A 210 23.15 -2.81 -5.20
CA ALA A 210 24.39 -2.04 -5.25
C ALA A 210 24.91 -1.92 -6.69
N ALA A 211 24.69 -2.94 -7.51
CA ALA A 211 25.12 -2.98 -8.92
C ALA A 211 24.42 -1.94 -9.83
N LYS A 212 23.23 -1.47 -9.46
CA LYS A 212 22.47 -0.46 -10.22
C LYS A 212 22.26 0.86 -9.46
N ALA A 213 22.87 0.98 -8.28
CA ALA A 213 22.80 2.18 -7.47
C ALA A 213 23.49 3.36 -8.15
N ASN A 214 22.95 4.57 -7.97
CA ASN A 214 23.74 5.75 -8.28
C ASN A 214 24.63 6.08 -7.07
N PRO A 215 25.88 6.54 -7.29
CA PRO A 215 26.76 6.92 -6.18
C PRO A 215 26.16 7.98 -5.24
N GLU A 216 25.25 8.81 -5.74
CA GLU A 216 24.55 9.86 -4.99
C GLU A 216 23.49 9.32 -4.02
N ASP A 217 23.02 8.09 -4.23
CA ASP A 217 21.99 7.45 -3.42
C ASP A 217 22.55 7.00 -2.04
N GLY A 218 23.87 6.97 -1.90
CA GLY A 218 24.59 6.57 -0.69
C GLY A 218 24.94 5.09 -0.67
N GLU A 219 25.29 4.58 0.51
CA GLU A 219 25.45 3.14 0.73
C GLU A 219 24.08 2.45 0.62
N VAL A 220 24.02 1.40 -0.21
CA VAL A 220 22.80 0.67 -0.51
C VAL A 220 22.72 -0.56 0.39
N ASP A 221 21.60 -0.71 1.08
CA ASP A 221 21.30 -1.97 1.76
C ASP A 221 20.76 -2.97 0.72
N GLU A 222 21.46 -4.09 0.54
CA GLU A 222 20.93 -5.22 -0.24
C GLU A 222 20.05 -6.08 0.67
N LEU A 223 18.94 -6.60 0.13
CA LEU A 223 17.92 -7.30 0.91
C LEU A 223 17.79 -8.75 0.46
N VAL A 224 17.68 -9.63 1.45
CA VAL A 224 17.34 -11.04 1.25
C VAL A 224 16.03 -11.31 2.01
N LEU A 225 15.10 -11.99 1.35
CA LEU A 225 13.86 -12.42 1.98
C LEU A 225 14.01 -13.84 2.54
N THR A 226 13.74 -13.99 3.83
CA THR A 226 13.82 -15.27 4.53
C THR A 226 12.46 -15.71 5.02
N CYS A 227 12.24 -17.03 5.07
CA CYS A 227 11.08 -17.64 5.71
C CYS A 227 11.50 -18.15 7.10
N SER A 228 10.70 -17.89 8.13
CA SER A 228 10.96 -18.36 9.50
C SER A 228 10.97 -19.89 9.56
N GLU A 229 11.80 -20.41 10.45
CA GLU A 229 11.95 -21.85 10.65
C GLU A 229 10.62 -22.51 11.04
N GLY A 230 10.27 -23.60 10.35
CA GLY A 230 9.01 -24.32 10.55
C GLY A 230 7.83 -23.85 9.69
N ASN A 231 7.94 -22.70 9.02
CA ASN A 231 6.95 -22.25 8.05
C ASN A 231 7.26 -22.86 6.66
N THR A 232 6.24 -23.40 5.99
CA THR A 232 6.35 -23.79 4.58
C THR A 232 6.24 -22.58 3.66
N GLU A 233 5.51 -21.55 4.10
CA GLU A 233 5.30 -20.30 3.38
C GLU A 233 5.08 -19.15 4.35
N GLU A 234 5.48 -17.96 3.95
CA GLU A 234 5.21 -16.70 4.64
C GLU A 234 4.58 -15.67 3.70
N TYR A 235 3.69 -14.86 4.27
CA TYR A 235 2.95 -13.84 3.55
C TYR A 235 3.19 -12.49 4.23
N ASN A 236 3.82 -11.58 3.49
CA ASN A 236 4.16 -10.24 3.93
C ASN A 236 3.42 -9.22 3.06
N ASN A 237 3.41 -7.96 3.48
CA ASN A 237 2.94 -6.85 2.65
C ASN A 237 4.03 -5.80 2.53
N LEU A 238 4.45 -5.52 1.31
CA LEU A 238 5.27 -4.38 0.99
C LEU A 238 4.39 -3.14 0.92
N TYR A 239 4.69 -2.14 1.74
CA TYR A 239 4.08 -0.81 1.67
C TYR A 239 5.05 0.12 0.95
N VAL A 240 4.67 0.55 -0.25
CA VAL A 240 5.39 1.55 -1.03
C VAL A 240 4.65 2.87 -0.88
N ILE A 241 5.25 3.83 -0.17
CA ILE A 241 4.62 5.09 0.17
C ILE A 241 5.35 6.21 -0.56
N PHE A 242 4.64 6.96 -1.38
CA PHE A 242 5.19 8.05 -2.16
C PHE A 242 4.39 9.33 -1.95
N SER A 243 5.08 10.46 -1.88
CA SER A 243 4.46 11.78 -1.97
C SER A 243 5.39 12.80 -2.61
N PRO A 244 4.89 13.74 -3.43
CA PRO A 244 5.65 14.91 -3.85
C PRO A 244 5.95 15.86 -2.67
N ASN A 245 5.18 15.79 -1.59
CA ASN A 245 5.41 16.58 -0.38
C ASN A 245 6.35 15.82 0.57
N ASN A 246 7.31 16.53 1.16
CA ASN A 246 8.24 15.90 2.10
C ASN A 246 7.53 15.43 3.37
N TYR A 247 7.86 14.20 3.77
CA TYR A 247 7.47 13.62 5.04
C TYR A 247 8.64 12.80 5.60
N ALA A 248 8.64 12.61 6.91
CA ALA A 248 9.65 11.80 7.59
C ALA A 248 9.05 10.45 8.00
N LYS A 249 9.82 9.38 7.79
CA LYS A 249 9.52 8.07 8.37
C LYS A 249 9.39 8.17 9.89
N ILE A 250 8.55 7.31 10.45
CA ILE A 250 8.46 7.10 11.89
C ILE A 250 9.76 6.53 12.43
N SER A 251 10.15 6.96 13.64
CA SER A 251 11.24 6.34 14.38
C SER A 251 10.86 4.91 14.79
N SER A 252 11.73 3.96 14.48
CA SER A 252 11.54 2.57 14.86
C SER A 252 11.59 2.41 16.38
N THR A 253 10.68 1.60 16.93
CA THR A 253 10.65 1.26 18.37
C THR A 253 11.68 0.18 18.69
N THR A 254 11.98 -0.68 17.72
CA THR A 254 13.01 -1.71 17.77
C THR A 254 14.16 -1.33 16.85
N GLY A 255 15.37 -1.27 17.40
CA GLY A 255 16.58 -1.03 16.62
C GLY A 255 16.94 -2.20 15.70
N GLN A 256 17.99 -2.04 14.91
CA GLN A 256 18.55 -3.13 14.12
C GLN A 256 19.05 -4.26 15.03
N LYS A 257 18.97 -5.49 14.54
CA LYS A 257 19.51 -6.67 15.23
C LYS A 257 20.51 -7.38 14.32
N GLN A 258 21.76 -7.48 14.75
CA GLN A 258 22.76 -8.29 14.06
C GLN A 258 22.41 -9.78 14.20
N LEU A 259 22.42 -10.51 13.08
CA LEU A 259 22.28 -11.97 13.05
C LEU A 259 23.63 -12.67 12.86
N SER A 260 24.45 -12.16 11.96
CA SER A 260 25.83 -12.60 11.68
C SER A 260 26.63 -11.42 11.14
N ASP A 261 27.94 -11.54 10.92
CA ASP A 261 28.79 -10.41 10.45
C ASP A 261 28.22 -9.70 9.21
N ASP A 262 27.59 -10.45 8.30
CA ASP A 262 27.05 -9.92 7.03
C ASP A 262 25.52 -9.70 7.02
N LEU A 263 24.79 -10.06 8.08
CA LEU A 263 23.32 -10.01 8.10
C LEU A 263 22.77 -9.22 9.29
N ILE A 264 21.91 -8.25 8.98
CA ILE A 264 21.16 -7.46 9.95
C ILE A 264 19.66 -7.60 9.68
N ILE A 265 18.87 -7.63 10.75
CA ILE A 265 17.44 -7.39 10.67
C ILE A 265 17.22 -5.87 10.69
N PRO A 266 16.49 -5.29 9.72
CA PRO A 266 16.18 -3.88 9.71
C PRO A 266 15.42 -3.42 10.96
N SER A 267 15.51 -2.13 11.27
CA SER A 267 14.73 -1.56 12.37
C SER A 267 13.22 -1.71 12.13
N SER A 268 12.46 -1.93 13.21
CA SER A 268 11.03 -2.24 13.11
C SER A 268 10.16 -1.52 14.16
N LEU A 269 8.86 -1.54 13.92
CA LEU A 269 7.82 -1.05 14.83
C LEU A 269 6.58 -1.94 14.74
N SER A 270 5.64 -1.77 15.66
CA SER A 270 4.37 -2.48 15.59
C SER A 270 3.49 -1.95 14.44
N TYR A 271 2.61 -2.80 13.90
CA TYR A 271 1.61 -2.37 12.92
C TYR A 271 0.76 -1.20 13.42
N LYS A 272 0.38 -1.21 14.71
CA LYS A 272 -0.39 -0.14 15.34
C LYS A 272 0.28 1.23 15.23
N GLU A 273 1.57 1.29 15.58
CA GLU A 273 2.36 2.52 15.52
C GLU A 273 2.53 2.99 14.07
N PHE A 274 2.84 2.07 13.16
CA PHE A 274 2.96 2.32 11.74
C PHE A 274 1.66 2.89 11.15
N ASN A 275 0.55 2.22 11.40
CA ASN A 275 -0.77 2.63 10.91
C ASN A 275 -1.17 4.01 11.46
N ALA A 276 -0.97 4.26 12.75
CA ALA A 276 -1.24 5.58 13.33
C ALA A 276 -0.42 6.71 12.67
N TRP A 277 0.86 6.44 12.38
CA TRP A 277 1.73 7.36 11.65
C TRP A 277 1.24 7.59 10.21
N LEU A 278 1.00 6.52 9.46
CA LEU A 278 0.59 6.60 8.06
C LEU A 278 -0.73 7.36 7.91
N THR A 279 -1.72 7.00 8.74
CA THR A 279 -3.02 7.68 8.79
C THR A 279 -2.89 9.17 9.09
N LYS A 280 -1.97 9.57 9.98
CA LYS A 280 -1.73 10.98 10.30
C LYS A 280 -1.19 11.75 9.08
N TYR A 281 -0.29 11.15 8.30
CA TYR A 281 0.29 11.81 7.13
C TYR A 281 -0.68 11.84 5.95
N GLN A 282 -1.34 10.71 5.63
CA GLN A 282 -2.32 10.68 4.54
C GLN A 282 -3.50 11.62 4.77
N GLN A 283 -3.90 11.90 6.02
CA GLN A 283 -4.92 12.91 6.33
C GLN A 283 -4.50 14.33 5.94
N LYS A 284 -3.20 14.65 6.08
CA LYS A 284 -2.65 15.99 5.81
C LYS A 284 -2.23 16.15 4.36
N ASP A 285 -1.81 15.06 3.74
CA ASP A 285 -1.24 15.02 2.41
C ASP A 285 -2.16 14.25 1.47
N GLU A 286 -2.92 15.01 0.68
CA GLU A 286 -3.85 14.45 -0.30
C GLU A 286 -3.12 13.78 -1.48
N GLN A 287 -1.86 14.13 -1.70
CA GLN A 287 -1.05 13.59 -2.80
C GLN A 287 -0.26 12.34 -2.37
N MET A 288 -0.20 12.03 -1.07
CA MET A 288 0.42 10.82 -0.57
C MET A 288 -0.32 9.58 -1.05
N GLN A 289 0.38 8.76 -1.83
CA GLN A 289 -0.09 7.50 -2.37
C GLN A 289 0.57 6.34 -1.62
N VAL A 290 -0.19 5.28 -1.42
CA VAL A 290 0.27 4.06 -0.74
C VAL A 290 -0.12 2.87 -1.60
N GLU A 291 0.87 2.16 -2.11
CA GLU A 291 0.67 0.88 -2.78
C GLU A 291 1.03 -0.26 -1.82
N ARG A 292 0.11 -1.22 -1.68
CA ARG A 292 0.31 -2.43 -0.88
C ARG A 292 0.47 -3.62 -1.81
N ILE A 293 1.67 -4.19 -1.84
CA ILE A 293 2.01 -5.35 -2.68
C ILE A 293 2.21 -6.56 -1.77
N PRO A 294 1.36 -7.59 -1.83
CA PRO A 294 1.62 -8.82 -1.10
C PRO A 294 2.89 -9.50 -1.61
N ILE A 295 3.65 -10.06 -0.68
CA ILE A 295 4.87 -10.81 -0.96
C ILE A 295 4.70 -12.19 -0.34
N ARG A 296 4.85 -13.24 -1.14
CA ARG A 296 4.86 -14.63 -0.67
C ARG A 296 6.29 -15.15 -0.69
N ILE A 297 6.73 -15.75 0.41
CA ILE A 297 8.04 -16.39 0.53
C ILE A 297 7.79 -17.89 0.73
N GLU A 298 8.30 -18.72 -0.16
CA GLU A 298 8.18 -20.18 -0.11
C GLU A 298 9.45 -20.77 0.50
N ASN A 299 9.29 -21.65 1.49
CA ASN A 299 10.39 -22.47 1.99
C ASN A 299 10.58 -23.67 1.05
N ASN A 300 11.83 -24.00 0.71
CA ASN A 300 12.14 -25.11 -0.20
C ASN A 300 11.85 -26.48 0.42
#